data_AF-A0A349DBP0-F1
#
_entry.id   AF-A0A349DBP0-F1
#
_cell.length_a   1.000
_cell.length_b   1.000
_cell.length_c   1.000
_cell.angle_alpha   90.00
_cell.angle_beta   90.00
_cell.angle_gamma   90.00
#
_symmetry.space_group_name_H-M   'P 1'
#
loop_
_entity.id
_entity.type
_entity.pdbx_description
1 polymer ?
#
loop_
_entity_poly.entity_id
_entity_poly.type
_entity_poly.pdbx_seq_one_letter_code
_entity_poly.pdbx_strand_id
1 'polypeptide(L)' 'MNYRKDGNTISVRLNVGEDIVTSLLELCEKENIGFAEVNGIGAVSRATVGFYNLSEGKYMPKTFDEPMEIVSLLGNMT' A
#
# COMPACT_ATOMS: atom_id res chain seq x y z
N MET A 1 5.73 1.07 -12.00
CA MET A 1 6.30 -0.02 -11.20
C MET A 1 7.11 -1.01 -12.04
N ASN A 2 8.01 -1.77 -11.42
CA ASN A 2 8.61 -3.00 -11.96
C ASN A 2 8.36 -4.15 -10.98
N TYR A 3 8.03 -5.35 -11.46
CA TYR A 3 7.82 -6.50 -10.56
C TYR A 3 8.33 -7.81 -11.16
N ARG A 4 8.57 -8.78 -10.28
CA ARG A 4 8.90 -10.16 -10.62
C ARG A 4 7.95 -11.09 -9.89
N LYS A 5 7.48 -12.11 -10.61
CA LYS A 5 6.67 -13.21 -10.07
C LYS A 5 7.54 -14.44 -9.92
N ASP A 6 7.41 -15.10 -8.78
CA ASP A 6 8.03 -16.39 -8.48
C ASP A 6 7.04 -17.26 -7.70
N GLY A 7 6.44 -18.23 -8.40
CA GLY A 7 5.31 -19.00 -7.88
C GLY A 7 4.16 -18.09 -7.42
N ASN A 8 3.86 -18.15 -6.12
CA ASN A 8 2.79 -17.38 -5.48
C ASN A 8 3.29 -16.05 -4.86
N THR A 9 4.56 -15.71 -5.06
CA THR A 9 5.16 -14.49 -4.52
C THR A 9 5.40 -13.50 -5.65
N ILE A 10 5.01 -12.24 -5.42
CA ILE A 10 5.34 -11.13 -6.29
C ILE A 10 6.17 -10.13 -5.50
N SER A 11 7.37 -9.83 -6.01
CA SER A 11 8.20 -8.73 -5.52
C SER A 11 8.02 -7.54 -6.45
N VAL A 12 7.56 -6.40 -5.92
CA VAL A 12 7.28 -5.19 -6.69
C VAL A 12 8.10 -4.01 -6.16
N ARG A 13 8.64 -3.21 -7.08
CA ARG A 13 9.25 -1.91 -6.83
C ARG A 13 8.40 -0.84 -7.53
N LEU A 14 7.75 0.01 -6.74
CA LEU A 14 7.05 1.17 -7.26
C LEU A 14 8.04 2.24 -7.75
N ASN A 15 7.60 3.07 -8.69
CA ASN A 15 8.36 4.23 -9.13
C ASN A 15 8.07 5.45 -8.24
N VAL A 16 9.00 6.39 -8.21
CA VAL A 16 8.80 7.66 -7.49
C VAL A 16 7.56 8.37 -8.05
N GLY A 17 6.65 8.78 -7.17
CA GLY A 17 5.40 9.47 -7.52
C GLY A 17 4.22 8.56 -7.78
N GLU A 18 4.40 7.23 -7.80
CA GLU A 18 3.27 6.29 -7.83
C GLU A 18 2.57 6.20 -6.47
N ASP A 19 1.24 6.15 -6.49
CA ASP A 19 0.45 5.87 -5.28
C ASP A 19 0.48 4.37 -4.95
N ILE A 20 0.84 4.06 -3.71
CA ILE A 20 1.08 2.67 -3.28
C ILE A 20 -0.18 1.82 -3.42
N VAL A 21 -1.32 2.31 -2.95
CA VAL A 21 -2.57 1.55 -2.95
C VAL A 21 -3.04 1.30 -4.38
N THR A 22 -3.08 2.35 -5.19
CA THR A 22 -3.50 2.28 -6.60
C THR A 22 -2.62 1.31 -7.39
N SER A 23 -1.30 1.43 -7.29
CA SER A 23 -0.38 0.55 -8.03
C SER A 23 -0.46 -0.91 -7.61
N LEU A 24 -0.71 -1.20 -6.32
CA LEU A 24 -0.90 -2.58 -5.87
C LEU A 24 -2.24 -3.16 -6.35
N LEU A 25 -3.32 -2.36 -6.39
CA LEU A 25 -4.61 -2.78 -6.95
C LEU A 25 -4.50 -3.09 -8.44
N GLU A 26 -3.85 -2.22 -9.22
CA GLU A 26 -3.59 -2.45 -10.65
C GLU A 26 -2.78 -3.74 -10.89
N LEU A 27 -1.82 -4.03 -10.02
CA LEU A 27 -1.04 -5.26 -10.06
C LEU A 27 -1.91 -6.49 -9.75
N CYS A 28 -2.78 -6.42 -8.76
CA CYS A 28 -3.72 -7.48 -8.43
C CYS A 28 -4.69 -7.77 -9.58
N GLU A 29 -5.25 -6.73 -10.22
CA GLU A 29 -6.09 -6.89 -11.40
C GLU A 29 -5.34 -7.54 -12.56
N LYS A 30 -4.12 -7.06 -12.85
CA LYS A 30 -3.29 -7.57 -13.94
C LYS A 30 -2.92 -9.04 -13.78
N GLU A 31 -2.65 -9.48 -12.55
CA GLU A 31 -2.23 -10.84 -12.23
C GLU A 31 -3.38 -11.75 -11.77
N ASN A 32 -4.62 -11.23 -11.81
CA ASN A 32 -5.84 -11.91 -11.36
C ASN A 32 -5.73 -12.46 -9.93
N ILE A 33 -5.26 -11.62 -9.00
CA ILE A 33 -5.06 -11.95 -7.60
C ILE A 33 -6.34 -11.62 -6.82
N GLY A 34 -7.02 -12.66 -6.32
CA GLY A 34 -8.20 -12.49 -5.46
C GLY A 34 -7.90 -12.49 -3.96
N PHE A 35 -6.71 -12.92 -3.54
CA PHE A 35 -6.30 -12.96 -2.13
C PHE A 35 -4.78 -12.91 -2.02
N ALA A 36 -4.25 -12.02 -1.18
CA ALA A 36 -2.81 -11.91 -0.93
C ALA A 36 -2.49 -11.24 0.42
N GLU A 37 -1.32 -11.55 0.97
CA GLU A 37 -0.68 -10.73 1.99
C GLU A 37 0.20 -9.66 1.32
N VAL A 38 0.24 -8.47 1.89
CA VAL A 38 1.11 -7.38 1.45
C VAL A 38 2.05 -7.00 2.59
N ASN A 39 3.34 -7.04 2.33
CA ASN A 39 4.37 -6.48 3.21
C ASN A 39 5.37 -5.64 2.41
N GLY A 40 5.96 -4.62 3.05
CA GLY A 40 6.94 -3.77 2.39
C GLY A 40 7.56 -2.69 3.27
N ILE A 41 8.59 -2.05 2.69
CA ILE A 41 9.31 -0.88 3.21
C ILE A 41 9.55 0.11 2.06
N GLY A 42 9.87 1.35 2.38
CA GLY A 42 10.19 2.37 1.37
C GLY A 42 10.07 3.77 1.93
N ALA A 43 9.81 4.76 1.06
CA ALA A 43 9.60 6.13 1.46
C ALA A 43 8.47 6.78 0.65
N VAL A 44 7.82 7.78 1.24
CA VAL A 44 6.73 8.55 0.64
C VAL A 44 6.98 10.04 0.83
N SER A 45 6.55 10.86 -0.13
CA SER A 45 6.55 12.32 0.01
C SER A 45 5.31 12.85 0.74
N ARG A 46 4.24 12.04 0.81
CA ARG A 46 2.96 12.37 1.43
C ARG A 46 2.23 11.08 1.80
N ALA A 47 1.55 11.05 2.93
CA ALA A 47 0.67 9.94 3.32
C ALA A 47 -0.58 10.44 4.06
N THR A 48 -1.69 9.74 3.87
CA THR A 48 -2.90 9.90 4.69
C THR A 48 -3.09 8.62 5.49
N VAL A 49 -3.11 8.74 6.82
CA VAL A 49 -3.40 7.62 7.74
C VAL A 49 -4.72 7.88 8.44
N GLY A 50 -5.46 6.81 8.78
CA GLY A 50 -6.77 6.91 9.41
C GLY A 50 -6.78 6.27 10.80
N PHE A 51 -7.26 6.99 11.80
CA PHE A 51 -7.65 6.42 13.10
C PHE A 51 -9.16 6.15 13.10
N TYR A 52 -9.59 4.93 13.40
CA TYR A 52 -11.03 4.65 13.50
C TYR A 52 -11.57 5.02 14.88
N ASN A 53 -12.42 6.05 14.94
CA ASN A 53 -13.09 6.44 16.17
C ASN A 53 -14.35 5.59 16.38
N LEU A 54 -14.32 4.71 17.38
CA LEU A 54 -15.41 3.79 17.70
C LEU A 54 -16.69 4.51 18.18
N SER A 55 -16.58 5.62 18.90
CA SER A 55 -17.78 6.33 19.40
C SER A 55 -18.54 7.02 18.27
N GLU A 56 -17.82 7.46 17.24
CA GLU A 56 -18.40 8.14 16.09
C GLU A 56 -18.67 7.21 14.89
N GLY A 57 -18.10 6.00 14.90
CA GLY A 57 -18.22 5.02 13.82
C GLY A 57 -17.53 5.46 12.52
N LYS A 58 -16.50 6.32 12.59
CA LYS A 58 -15.86 6.97 11.43
C LYS A 58 -14.34 6.97 11.53
N TYR A 59 -13.69 6.95 10.37
CA TYR A 59 -12.25 7.22 10.28
C TYR A 59 -11.96 8.71 10.39
N MET A 60 -11.01 9.06 11.25
CA MET A 60 -10.41 10.37 11.37
C MET A 60 -9.09 10.39 10.59
N PRO A 61 -9.06 10.98 9.38
CA PRO A 61 -7.85 11.02 8.57
C PRO A 61 -6.87 12.06 9.10
N LYS A 62 -5.58 11.76 9.01
CA LYS A 62 -4.49 12.71 9.19
C LYS A 62 -3.56 12.62 7.98
N THR A 63 -3.36 13.74 7.31
CA THR A 63 -2.44 13.87 6.18
C THR A 63 -1.12 14.44 6.67
N PHE A 64 -0.04 13.81 6.26
CA PHE A 64 1.32 14.29 6.40
C PHE A 64 1.84 14.60 4.99
N ASP A 65 2.20 15.86 4.75
CA ASP A 65 2.70 16.34 3.46
C ASP A 65 4.19 16.68 3.59
N GLU A 66 4.96 15.66 3.97
CA GLU A 66 6.39 15.73 4.21
C GLU A 66 7.06 14.38 3.88
N PRO A 67 8.35 14.35 3.50
CA PRO A 67 9.07 13.11 3.27
C PRO A 67 9.13 12.24 4.54
N MET A 68 8.76 10.96 4.41
CA MET A 68 8.78 9.99 5.51
C MET A 68 9.23 8.61 5.03
N GLU A 69 9.90 7.88 5.91
CA GLU A 69 10.20 6.46 5.73
C GLU A 69 8.99 5.61 6.14
N ILE A 70 8.64 4.65 5.27
CA ILE A 70 7.76 3.53 5.58
C ILE A 70 8.62 2.45 6.22
N VAL A 71 8.68 2.46 7.55
CA VAL A 71 9.39 1.44 8.33
C VAL A 71 8.68 0.08 8.26
N SER A 72 7.36 0.08 8.10
CA SER A 72 6.53 -1.11 7.97
C SER A 72 5.24 -0.81 7.24
N LEU A 73 4.99 -1.52 6.14
CA LEU A 73 3.69 -1.62 5.49
C LEU A 73 3.25 -3.08 5.60
N LEU A 74 2.10 -3.32 6.23
CA LEU A 74 1.52 -4.64 6.42
C LEU A 74 0.03 -4.58 6.12
N GLY A 75 -0.47 -5.53 5.34
CA GLY A 75 -1.87 -5.57 4.94
C GLY A 75 -2.22 -6.83 4.19
N ASN A 76 -3.42 -6.85 3.63
CA ASN A 76 -3.92 -7.93 2.80
C ASN A 76 -4.77 -7.35 1.66
N MET A 77 -4.93 -8.16 0.61
CA MET A 77 -5.87 -7.95 -0.49
C MET A 77 -6.95 -9.03 -0.38
N THR A 78 -8.22 -8.63 -0.44
CA THR A 78 -9.41 -9.49 -0.29
C THR A 78 -10.56 -9.01 -1.17
#